data_AF-A0A439DAC5-F1
#
_entry.id   AF-A0A439DAC5-F1
#
_cell.length_a   1.000
_cell.length_b   1.000
_cell.length_c   1.000
_cell.angle_alpha   90.00
_cell.angle_beta   90.00
_cell.angle_gamma   90.00
#
_symmetry.space_group_name_H-M   'P 1'
#
loop_
_entity.id
_entity.type
_entity.pdbx_description
1 polymer ?
#
loop_
_entity_poly.entity_id
_entity_poly.type
_entity_poly.pdbx_seq_one_letter_code
_entity_poly.pdbx_strand_id
1 'polypeptide(L)'
;MRGRGGARGGRASSAPWSRLKPVDLDLLESMGLPSKGDNRLLDFKTQERYYTKIVERYMTFCSDAGERDELLRRFASLSFSSTNDISSRPIPKNVQPSSPKPDASKALSDVLSALRKLREGIVASKRTDDFAIQAYLFCIRLSILVKHPESYHPAILHLLRRIQPVHSMTTVELNEVTSYLVLDTACRRNNLGEAFALRHQYRLKDSKVNAVLDALTHDNYVEFKTFEAEGRRAPSEAAGVRRGACAEAPVKVL
;
A
#
# COMPACT_ATOMS: atom_id res chain seq x y z
N MET A 1 74.05 -46.44 5.08
CA MET A 1 72.90 -47.23 4.60
C MET A 1 71.60 -46.61 5.10
N ARG A 2 70.51 -46.83 4.35
CA ARG A 2 69.24 -46.06 4.26
C ARG A 2 68.25 -46.29 5.42
N GLY A 3 67.29 -45.37 5.55
CA GLY A 3 65.92 -45.58 6.09
C GLY A 3 65.35 -44.32 6.76
N ARG A 4 64.70 -43.37 6.06
CA ARG A 4 63.31 -43.30 5.55
C ARG A 4 62.23 -43.07 6.63
N GLY A 5 61.80 -41.81 6.75
CA GLY A 5 60.37 -41.42 6.71
C GLY A 5 59.64 -41.19 8.03
N GLY A 6 58.92 -40.06 8.13
CA GLY A 6 57.73 -39.94 8.97
C GLY A 6 57.57 -38.63 9.75
N ALA A 7 57.29 -37.52 9.07
CA ALA A 7 56.77 -36.30 9.70
C ALA A 7 55.32 -36.50 10.19
N ARG A 8 54.96 -35.94 11.34
CA ARG A 8 53.61 -35.44 11.63
C ARG A 8 53.61 -34.48 12.82
N GLY A 9 53.79 -33.19 12.51
CA GLY A 9 53.32 -32.11 13.36
C GLY A 9 51.79 -32.11 13.36
N GLY A 10 51.19 -32.28 14.53
CA GLY A 10 49.77 -32.09 14.75
C GLY A 10 49.43 -30.60 14.64
N ARG A 11 49.11 -30.13 13.44
CA ARG A 11 48.39 -28.87 13.26
C ARG A 11 46.97 -29.09 13.75
N ALA A 12 46.60 -28.38 14.82
CA ALA A 12 45.21 -28.19 15.21
C ALA A 12 44.43 -27.73 13.97
N SER A 13 43.41 -28.51 13.61
CA SER A 13 42.47 -28.17 12.55
C SER A 13 41.76 -26.88 12.94
N SER A 14 41.97 -25.84 12.14
CA SER A 14 41.22 -24.59 12.17
C SER A 14 39.73 -24.89 12.33
N ALA A 15 39.15 -24.40 13.42
CA ALA A 15 37.71 -24.35 13.60
C ALA A 15 37.09 -23.72 12.33
N PRO A 16 36.11 -24.37 11.68
CA PRO A 16 35.41 -23.78 10.55
C PRO A 16 34.67 -22.54 11.05
N TRP A 17 35.13 -21.38 10.59
CA TRP A 17 34.45 -20.12 10.79
C TRP A 17 33.02 -20.25 10.31
N SER A 18 32.09 -20.00 11.22
CA SER A 18 30.81 -19.36 10.95
C SER A 18 29.99 -19.98 9.82
N ARG A 19 29.38 -21.14 10.11
CA ARG A 19 28.13 -21.53 9.46
C ARG A 19 27.02 -20.60 9.96
N LEU A 20 27.10 -19.33 9.58
CA LEU A 20 25.93 -18.46 9.60
C LEU A 20 24.89 -19.22 8.79
N LYS A 21 23.76 -19.56 9.42
CA LYS A 21 22.56 -19.94 8.68
C LYS A 21 22.44 -18.92 7.53
N PRO A 22 22.12 -19.34 6.29
CA PRO A 22 21.64 -18.38 5.31
C PRO A 22 20.62 -17.53 6.07
N VAL A 23 20.93 -16.25 6.26
CA VAL A 23 19.93 -15.32 6.76
C VAL A 23 18.83 -15.49 5.74
N ASP A 24 17.67 -15.98 6.19
CA ASP A 24 16.49 -16.07 5.35
C ASP A 24 16.04 -14.61 5.15
N LEU A 25 16.82 -13.93 4.29
CA LEU A 25 16.79 -12.51 4.10
C LEU A 25 15.59 -12.31 3.23
N ASP A 26 14.53 -11.85 3.88
CA ASP A 26 13.24 -11.69 3.28
C ASP A 26 13.35 -11.01 1.91
N LEU A 27 12.77 -11.63 0.88
CA LEU A 27 12.87 -11.17 -0.50
C LEU A 27 12.32 -9.73 -0.65
N LEU A 28 11.34 -9.33 0.17
CA LEU A 28 10.80 -7.96 0.14
C LEU A 28 11.79 -6.93 0.71
N GLU A 29 12.52 -7.29 1.77
CA GLU A 29 13.53 -6.45 2.41
C GLU A 29 14.84 -6.40 1.61
N SER A 30 15.26 -7.52 1.02
CA SER A 30 16.54 -7.67 0.30
C SER A 30 16.57 -7.01 -1.08
N MET A 31 15.42 -6.77 -1.69
CA MET A 31 15.32 -6.10 -3.00
C MET A 31 15.44 -4.58 -2.82
N GLY A 32 16.40 -3.98 -3.52
CA GLY A 32 16.64 -2.54 -3.54
C GLY A 32 15.67 -1.80 -4.47
N LEU A 33 15.75 -0.47 -4.44
CA LEU A 33 15.04 0.38 -5.40
C LEU A 33 15.84 0.44 -6.71
N PRO A 34 15.19 0.41 -7.89
CA PRO A 34 15.84 0.70 -9.16
C PRO A 34 16.56 2.06 -9.15
N SER A 35 15.97 3.06 -8.49
CA SER A 35 16.56 4.39 -8.29
C SER A 35 17.91 4.37 -7.53
N LYS A 36 18.18 3.31 -6.76
CA LYS A 36 19.44 3.11 -6.02
C LYS A 36 20.40 2.12 -6.71
N GLY A 37 20.12 1.70 -7.94
CA GLY A 37 20.98 0.82 -8.74
C GLY A 37 20.67 -0.67 -8.67
N ASP A 38 19.58 -1.08 -8.01
CA ASP A 38 19.10 -2.48 -8.08
C ASP A 38 18.25 -2.69 -9.34
N ASN A 39 18.87 -3.27 -10.37
CA ASN A 39 18.25 -3.50 -11.67
C ASN A 39 17.45 -4.81 -11.75
N ARG A 40 17.32 -5.58 -10.66
CA ARG A 40 16.63 -6.89 -10.69
C ARG A 40 15.15 -6.76 -11.00
N LEU A 41 14.52 -5.66 -10.56
CA LEU A 41 13.12 -5.35 -10.84
C LEU A 41 12.86 -4.84 -12.27
N LEU A 42 13.86 -4.80 -13.16
CA LEU A 42 13.65 -4.57 -14.59
C LEU A 42 13.15 -5.83 -15.32
N ASP A 43 13.41 -7.02 -14.78
CA ASP A 43 12.98 -8.29 -15.35
C ASP A 43 11.52 -8.60 -15.00
N PHE A 44 10.71 -8.93 -16.01
CA PHE A 44 9.26 -9.12 -15.86
C PHE A 44 8.93 -10.33 -14.99
N LYS A 45 9.69 -11.43 -15.13
CA LYS A 45 9.49 -12.64 -14.32
C LYS A 45 9.84 -12.38 -12.86
N THR A 46 10.86 -11.57 -12.61
CA THR A 46 11.24 -11.13 -11.27
C THR A 46 10.17 -10.23 -10.65
N GLN A 47 9.58 -9.31 -11.41
CA GLN A 47 8.44 -8.50 -10.95
C GLN A 47 7.25 -9.37 -10.53
N GLU A 48 6.89 -10.38 -11.33
CA GLU A 48 5.79 -11.30 -11.02
C GLU A 48 6.05 -12.08 -9.73
N ARG A 49 7.24 -12.66 -9.59
CA ARG A 49 7.64 -13.37 -8.37
C ARG A 49 7.65 -12.45 -7.15
N TYR A 50 8.09 -11.21 -7.33
CA TYR A 50 8.10 -10.21 -6.27
C TYR A 50 6.68 -9.83 -5.84
N TYR A 51 5.78 -9.63 -6.81
CA TYR A 51 4.36 -9.39 -6.57
C TYR A 51 3.69 -10.55 -5.83
N THR A 52 3.96 -11.81 -6.21
CA THR A 52 3.45 -12.97 -5.47
C THR A 52 3.83 -12.90 -3.99
N LYS A 53 5.08 -12.54 -3.68
CA LYS A 53 5.55 -12.40 -2.29
C LYS A 53 4.89 -11.24 -1.54
N ILE A 54 4.61 -10.14 -2.22
CA ILE A 54 3.82 -9.02 -1.67
C ILE A 54 2.41 -9.49 -1.29
N VAL A 55 1.74 -10.18 -2.22
CA VAL A 55 0.38 -10.69 -1.99
C VAL A 55 0.36 -11.72 -0.87
N GLU A 56 1.31 -12.65 -0.83
CA GLU A 56 1.45 -13.63 0.25
C GLU A 56 1.56 -12.94 1.62
N ARG A 57 2.46 -11.95 1.76
CA ARG A 57 2.59 -11.20 3.02
C ARG A 57 1.32 -10.45 3.40
N TYR A 58 0.67 -9.82 2.42
CA TYR A 58 -0.58 -9.12 2.66
C TYR A 58 -1.68 -10.09 3.13
N MET A 59 -1.80 -11.27 2.52
CA MET A 59 -2.77 -12.28 2.93
C MET A 59 -2.47 -12.83 4.32
N THR A 60 -1.20 -13.09 4.65
CA THR A 60 -0.80 -13.47 6.01
C THR A 60 -1.20 -12.39 7.02
N PHE A 61 -0.95 -11.11 6.72
CA PHE A 61 -1.37 -10.01 7.56
C PHE A 61 -2.90 -9.98 7.78
N CYS A 62 -3.68 -10.21 6.71
CA CYS A 62 -5.14 -10.28 6.79
C CYS A 62 -5.62 -11.48 7.63
N SER A 63 -5.01 -12.65 7.48
CA SER A 63 -5.35 -13.85 8.26
C SER A 63 -4.98 -13.71 9.74
N ASP A 64 -3.85 -13.07 10.05
CA ASP A 64 -3.38 -12.83 11.43
C ASP A 64 -4.23 -11.82 12.22
N ALA A 65 -5.08 -11.06 11.52
CA ALA A 65 -6.07 -10.19 12.18
C ALA A 65 -7.27 -10.98 12.70
N GLY A 66 -7.59 -12.14 12.10
CA GLY A 66 -8.67 -13.04 12.47
C GLY A 66 -10.08 -12.50 12.17
N GLU A 67 -10.36 -11.28 12.61
CA GLU A 67 -11.66 -10.61 12.46
C GLU A 67 -11.55 -9.30 11.66
N ARG A 68 -12.66 -8.91 11.01
CA ARG A 68 -12.74 -7.71 10.17
C ARG A 68 -12.45 -6.43 10.94
N ASP A 69 -12.97 -6.28 12.16
CA ASP A 69 -12.84 -5.05 12.94
C ASP A 69 -11.40 -4.86 13.43
N GLU A 70 -10.73 -5.94 13.82
CA GLU A 70 -9.30 -5.91 14.15
C GLU A 70 -8.44 -5.55 12.93
N LEU A 71 -8.79 -6.06 11.74
CA LEU A 71 -8.10 -5.72 10.50
C LEU A 71 -8.24 -4.21 10.18
N LEU A 72 -9.46 -3.67 10.29
CA LEU A 72 -9.72 -2.24 10.11
C LEU A 72 -8.96 -1.39 11.14
N ARG A 73 -8.91 -1.83 12.40
CA ARG A 73 -8.14 -1.16 13.46
C ARG A 73 -6.64 -1.12 13.14
N ARG A 74 -6.09 -2.20 12.58
CA ARG A 74 -4.67 -2.28 12.16
C ARG A 74 -4.37 -1.41 10.95
N PHE A 75 -5.27 -1.31 9.98
CA PHE A 75 -5.12 -0.35 8.87
C PHE A 75 -5.15 1.10 9.39
N ALA A 76 -6.05 1.41 10.33
CA ALA A 76 -6.17 2.74 10.91
C ALA A 76 -4.92 3.15 11.70
N SER A 77 -4.31 2.25 12.49
CA SER A 77 -3.12 2.58 13.28
C SER A 77 -1.90 2.98 12.41
N LEU A 78 -1.82 2.45 11.19
CA LEU A 78 -0.74 2.78 10.26
C LEU A 78 -0.89 4.17 9.62
N SER A 79 -2.14 4.60 9.39
CA SER A 79 -2.45 5.90 8.80
C SER A 79 -1.89 7.08 9.62
N PHE A 80 -1.75 6.90 10.95
CA PHE A 80 -1.24 7.92 11.87
C PHE A 80 0.28 7.89 12.07
N SER A 81 0.95 6.78 11.75
CA SER A 81 2.41 6.65 12.01
C SER A 81 3.25 7.27 10.89
N SER A 82 2.71 7.34 9.66
CA SER A 82 3.45 7.81 8.48
C SER A 82 3.80 9.31 8.51
N THR A 83 3.21 10.09 9.42
CA THR A 83 3.49 11.53 9.58
C THR A 83 4.54 11.88 10.64
N ASN A 84 5.01 10.91 11.45
CA ASN A 84 5.84 11.21 12.63
C ASN A 84 7.34 10.84 12.52
N ASP A 85 7.81 10.32 11.39
CA ASP A 85 9.23 9.95 11.21
C ASP A 85 10.15 11.13 10.78
N ILE A 86 9.84 12.35 11.24
CA ILE A 86 10.77 13.50 11.22
C ILE A 86 10.72 14.20 12.58
N SER A 87 11.04 13.50 13.67
CA SER A 87 11.69 14.14 14.83
C SER A 87 12.25 13.09 15.79
N SER A 88 13.56 12.94 15.77
CA SER A 88 14.31 12.24 16.80
C SER A 88 14.22 12.96 18.15
N ARG A 89 13.57 12.38 19.16
CA ARG A 89 13.96 12.57 20.58
C ARG A 89 13.44 11.43 21.48
N PRO A 90 14.28 10.85 22.36
CA PRO A 90 13.82 9.84 23.31
C PRO A 90 13.26 10.51 24.57
N ILE A 91 12.06 10.13 25.00
CA ILE A 91 11.48 10.45 26.32
C ILE A 91 10.89 9.15 26.89
N PRO A 92 11.10 8.84 28.19
CA PRO A 92 10.95 7.47 28.70
C PRO A 92 9.51 7.07 29.03
N LYS A 93 9.35 5.74 29.02
CA LYS A 93 8.15 4.92 29.21
C LYS A 93 7.36 5.28 30.48
N ASN A 94 6.06 5.54 30.35
CA ASN A 94 5.07 4.95 31.25
C ASN A 94 3.63 5.03 30.69
N VAL A 95 2.83 4.04 31.07
CA VAL A 95 1.37 3.87 30.89
C VAL A 95 0.91 3.28 29.54
N GLN A 96 0.71 1.95 29.55
CA GLN A 96 0.00 1.17 28.52
C GLN A 96 -1.52 1.36 28.64
N PRO A 97 -2.20 1.41 27.48
CA PRO A 97 -3.25 0.44 27.17
C PRO A 97 -2.81 -0.42 25.97
N SER A 98 -3.20 -1.70 25.98
CA SER A 98 -2.93 -2.76 25.00
C SER A 98 -2.51 -2.28 23.59
N SER A 99 -1.19 -2.20 23.40
CA SER A 99 -0.55 -1.88 22.13
C SER A 99 -0.78 -3.02 21.11
N PRO A 100 -1.10 -2.73 19.84
CA PRO A 100 -1.05 -3.74 18.79
C PRO A 100 0.36 -4.33 18.73
N LYS A 101 0.48 -5.66 18.55
CA LYS A 101 1.76 -6.35 18.44
C LYS A 101 2.66 -5.60 17.43
N PRO A 102 3.90 -5.21 17.79
CA PRO A 102 4.77 -4.38 16.95
C PRO A 102 5.10 -5.02 15.59
N ASP A 103 4.91 -6.33 15.45
CA ASP A 103 5.22 -7.08 14.23
C ASP A 103 4.19 -6.83 13.10
N ALA A 104 2.93 -6.55 13.43
CA ALA A 104 1.86 -6.47 12.42
C ALA A 104 1.86 -5.13 11.66
N SER A 105 2.13 -4.01 12.34
CA SER A 105 2.29 -2.71 11.69
C SER A 105 3.54 -2.68 10.82
N LYS A 106 4.62 -3.32 11.28
CA LYS A 106 5.84 -3.49 10.48
C LYS A 106 5.56 -4.27 9.20
N ALA A 107 4.89 -5.41 9.28
CA ALA A 107 4.56 -6.23 8.11
C ALA A 107 3.78 -5.48 7.03
N LEU A 108 2.80 -4.66 7.41
CA LEU A 108 2.03 -3.84 6.47
C LEU A 108 2.86 -2.67 5.90
N SER A 109 3.72 -2.04 6.70
CA SER A 109 4.66 -1.03 6.21
C SER A 109 5.63 -1.62 5.17
N ASP A 110 6.12 -2.83 5.41
CA ASP A 110 6.98 -3.55 4.47
C ASP A 110 6.24 -3.87 3.16
N VAL A 111 4.96 -4.23 3.21
CA VAL A 111 4.11 -4.42 2.02
C VAL A 111 3.99 -3.14 1.21
N LEU A 112 3.73 -2.00 1.86
CA LEU A 112 3.62 -0.69 1.18
C LEU A 112 4.96 -0.26 0.56
N SER A 113 6.07 -0.48 1.27
CA SER A 113 7.43 -0.26 0.77
C SER A 113 7.75 -1.14 -0.44
N ALA A 114 7.40 -2.43 -0.37
CA ALA A 114 7.58 -3.35 -1.48
C ALA A 114 6.72 -2.97 -2.70
N LEU A 115 5.47 -2.53 -2.49
CA LEU A 115 4.62 -2.02 -3.57
C LEU A 115 5.22 -0.78 -4.23
N ARG A 116 5.85 0.11 -3.46
CA ARG A 116 6.58 1.25 -4.01
C ARG A 116 7.75 0.78 -4.89
N LYS A 117 8.56 -0.17 -4.42
CA LYS A 117 9.66 -0.76 -5.20
C LYS A 117 9.16 -1.40 -6.50
N LEU A 118 8.08 -2.18 -6.43
CA LEU A 118 7.46 -2.82 -7.60
C LEU A 118 6.96 -1.78 -8.61
N ARG A 119 6.31 -0.71 -8.15
CA ARG A 119 5.86 0.39 -9.02
C ARG A 119 7.04 1.06 -9.74
N GLU A 120 8.13 1.34 -9.04
CA GLU A 120 9.35 1.89 -9.65
C GLU A 120 9.93 0.91 -10.70
N GLY A 121 9.95 -0.39 -10.39
CA GLY A 121 10.37 -1.43 -11.33
C GLY A 121 9.55 -1.46 -12.62
N ILE A 122 8.22 -1.45 -12.51
CA ILE A 122 7.29 -1.43 -13.65
C ILE A 122 7.50 -0.18 -14.51
N VAL A 123 7.67 0.99 -13.88
CA VAL A 123 7.92 2.25 -14.59
C VAL A 123 9.27 2.21 -15.31
N ALA A 124 10.33 1.74 -14.63
CA ALA A 124 11.66 1.67 -15.19
C ALA A 124 11.75 0.66 -16.35
N SER A 125 11.04 -0.46 -16.24
CA SER A 125 10.95 -1.48 -17.30
C SER A 125 9.96 -1.11 -18.41
N LYS A 126 9.22 0.00 -18.27
CA LYS A 126 8.16 0.45 -19.21
C LYS A 126 7.10 -0.61 -19.48
N ARG A 127 6.78 -1.44 -18.49
CA ARG A 127 5.82 -2.53 -18.63
C ARG A 127 4.39 -2.00 -18.56
N THR A 128 3.52 -2.43 -19.48
CA THR A 128 2.14 -1.92 -19.63
C THR A 128 1.12 -3.02 -19.92
N ASP A 129 1.35 -4.25 -19.47
CA ASP A 129 0.48 -5.41 -19.70
C ASP A 129 -0.57 -5.60 -18.58
N ASP A 130 -1.38 -6.66 -18.67
CA ASP A 130 -2.40 -7.01 -17.68
C ASP A 130 -1.84 -7.14 -16.26
N PHE A 131 -0.62 -7.68 -16.13
CA PHE A 131 0.07 -7.74 -14.85
C PHE A 131 0.30 -6.35 -14.24
N ALA A 132 0.78 -5.39 -15.04
CA ALA A 132 0.99 -4.03 -14.56
C ALA A 132 -0.32 -3.41 -14.07
N ILE A 133 -1.43 -3.62 -14.78
CA ILE A 133 -2.76 -3.16 -14.35
C ILE A 133 -3.14 -3.76 -13.00
N GLN A 134 -3.06 -5.09 -12.86
CA GLN A 134 -3.43 -5.77 -11.60
C GLN A 134 -2.57 -5.32 -10.42
N ALA A 135 -1.25 -5.19 -10.63
CA ALA A 135 -0.34 -4.72 -9.60
C ALA A 135 -0.68 -3.28 -9.17
N TYR A 136 -1.01 -2.40 -10.11
CA TYR A 136 -1.42 -1.02 -9.80
C TYR A 136 -2.78 -0.94 -9.13
N LEU A 137 -3.78 -1.72 -9.56
CA LEU A 137 -5.09 -1.80 -8.90
C LEU A 137 -4.95 -2.25 -7.45
N PHE A 138 -4.17 -3.31 -7.20
CA PHE A 138 -3.88 -3.76 -5.84
C PHE A 138 -3.17 -2.66 -5.02
N CYS A 139 -2.16 -2.00 -5.59
CA CYS A 139 -1.48 -0.89 -4.93
C CYS A 139 -2.43 0.26 -4.57
N ILE A 140 -3.32 0.65 -5.48
CA ILE A 140 -4.30 1.72 -5.30
C ILE A 140 -5.26 1.36 -4.17
N ARG A 141 -5.90 0.18 -4.26
CA ARG A 141 -6.86 -0.32 -3.26
C ARG A 141 -6.23 -0.36 -1.87
N LEU A 142 -5.05 -0.96 -1.73
CA LEU A 142 -4.38 -1.04 -0.43
C LEU A 142 -4.00 0.33 0.11
N SER A 143 -3.46 1.20 -0.74
CA SER A 143 -3.05 2.56 -0.35
C SER A 143 -4.24 3.43 0.08
N ILE A 144 -5.42 3.21 -0.50
CA ILE A 144 -6.67 3.85 -0.06
C ILE A 144 -7.09 3.33 1.31
N LEU A 145 -7.04 2.01 1.55
CA LEU A 145 -7.38 1.42 2.85
C LEU A 145 -6.51 1.96 3.99
N VAL A 146 -5.22 2.20 3.74
CA VAL A 146 -4.30 2.82 4.73
C VAL A 146 -4.32 4.34 4.73
N LYS A 147 -5.20 4.99 3.95
CA LYS A 147 -5.33 6.45 3.82
C LYS A 147 -4.02 7.15 3.41
N HIS A 148 -3.26 6.58 2.48
CA HIS A 148 -1.96 7.12 2.07
C HIS A 148 -2.01 7.81 0.68
N PRO A 149 -2.38 9.11 0.59
CA PRO A 149 -2.55 9.84 -0.67
C PRO A 149 -1.30 9.88 -1.53
N GLU A 150 -0.13 9.92 -0.91
CA GLU A 150 1.16 9.94 -1.62
C GLU A 150 1.44 8.63 -2.38
N SER A 151 0.77 7.54 -2.01
CA SER A 151 0.93 6.23 -2.67
C SER A 151 -0.13 6.02 -3.75
N TYR A 152 -1.42 6.21 -3.42
CA TYR A 152 -2.49 5.93 -4.39
C TYR A 152 -2.59 6.98 -5.48
N HIS A 153 -2.40 8.27 -5.20
CA HIS A 153 -2.63 9.32 -6.19
C HIS A 153 -1.69 9.23 -7.40
N PRO A 154 -0.34 9.14 -7.24
CA PRO A 154 0.54 8.96 -8.38
C PRO A 154 0.34 7.59 -9.07
N ALA A 155 -0.12 6.57 -8.35
CA ALA A 155 -0.45 5.28 -8.96
C ALA A 155 -1.67 5.38 -9.89
N ILE A 156 -2.75 6.04 -9.44
CA ILE A 156 -3.95 6.33 -10.24
C ILE A 156 -3.56 7.13 -11.49
N LEU A 157 -2.80 8.22 -11.33
CA LEU A 157 -2.43 9.07 -12.47
C LEU A 157 -1.57 8.33 -13.49
N HIS A 158 -0.63 7.49 -13.04
CA HIS A 158 0.20 6.69 -13.94
C HIS A 158 -0.66 5.66 -14.71
N LEU A 159 -1.53 4.95 -14.00
CA LEU A 159 -2.43 3.96 -14.59
C LEU A 159 -3.33 4.60 -15.66
N LEU A 160 -3.98 5.74 -15.35
CA LEU A 160 -4.90 6.43 -16.26
C LEU A 160 -4.19 7.14 -17.43
N ARG A 161 -3.00 7.72 -17.23
CA ARG A 161 -2.33 8.55 -18.25
C ARG A 161 -1.29 7.82 -19.08
N ARG A 162 -0.75 6.70 -18.59
CA ARG A 162 0.38 6.00 -19.23
C ARG A 162 0.04 4.58 -19.64
N ILE A 163 -0.64 3.82 -18.79
CA ILE A 163 -0.95 2.41 -19.07
C ILE A 163 -2.24 2.31 -19.88
N GLN A 164 -3.34 2.94 -19.43
CA GLN A 164 -4.66 2.84 -20.06
C GLN A 164 -4.68 3.17 -21.56
N PRO A 165 -3.96 4.20 -22.07
CA PRO A 165 -3.96 4.51 -23.50
C PRO A 165 -3.22 3.47 -24.35
N VAL A 166 -2.30 2.72 -23.75
CA VAL A 166 -1.48 1.69 -24.42
C VAL A 166 -2.15 0.33 -24.33
N HIS A 167 -2.72 0.02 -23.16
CA HIS A 167 -3.39 -1.23 -22.87
C HIS A 167 -4.73 -0.96 -22.19
N SER A 168 -5.80 -1.29 -22.89
CA SER A 168 -7.17 -1.02 -22.44
C SER A 168 -7.52 -1.86 -21.21
N MET A 169 -7.87 -1.19 -20.11
CA MET A 169 -8.49 -1.82 -18.95
C MET A 169 -9.96 -2.14 -19.22
N THR A 170 -10.55 -3.01 -18.40
CA THR A 170 -11.99 -3.22 -18.42
C THR A 170 -12.75 -1.96 -17.98
N THR A 171 -14.02 -1.86 -18.36
CA THR A 171 -14.88 -0.75 -17.94
C THR A 171 -15.06 -0.69 -16.42
N VAL A 172 -15.06 -1.85 -15.75
CA VAL A 172 -15.19 -1.94 -14.29
C VAL A 172 -13.95 -1.37 -13.60
N GLU A 173 -12.75 -1.78 -14.03
CA GLU A 173 -11.49 -1.29 -13.46
C GLU A 173 -11.31 0.21 -13.72
N LEU A 174 -11.64 0.68 -14.93
CA LEU A 174 -11.58 2.11 -15.26
C LEU A 174 -12.55 2.93 -14.39
N ASN A 175 -13.79 2.45 -14.23
CA ASN A 175 -14.78 3.13 -13.39
C ASN A 175 -14.32 3.18 -11.94
N GLU A 176 -13.80 2.09 -11.39
CA GLU A 176 -13.30 2.04 -10.01
C GLU A 176 -12.19 3.08 -9.77
N VAL A 177 -11.15 3.07 -10.60
CA VAL A 177 -10.00 3.99 -10.48
C VAL A 177 -10.43 5.45 -10.66
N THR A 178 -11.35 5.70 -11.59
CA THR A 178 -11.88 7.04 -11.84
C THR A 178 -12.77 7.53 -10.70
N SER A 179 -13.61 6.65 -10.12
CA SER A 179 -14.41 6.95 -8.94
C SER A 179 -13.51 7.42 -7.79
N TYR A 180 -12.39 6.73 -7.54
CA TYR A 180 -11.42 7.17 -6.53
C TYR A 180 -10.84 8.55 -6.81
N LEU A 181 -10.45 8.82 -8.05
CA LEU A 181 -9.89 10.11 -8.43
C LEU A 181 -10.91 11.25 -8.25
N VAL A 182 -12.15 11.02 -8.68
CA VAL A 182 -13.24 12.00 -8.57
C VAL A 182 -13.56 12.27 -7.10
N LEU A 183 -13.73 11.22 -6.28
CA LEU A 183 -14.02 11.37 -4.86
C LEU A 183 -12.86 12.02 -4.09
N ASP A 184 -11.61 11.69 -4.39
CA ASP A 184 -10.44 12.36 -3.81
C ASP A 184 -10.42 13.86 -4.15
N THR A 185 -10.77 14.21 -5.39
CA THR A 185 -10.82 15.61 -5.85
C THR A 185 -11.93 16.38 -5.15
N ALA A 186 -13.13 15.79 -5.07
CA ALA A 186 -14.29 16.40 -4.44
C ALA A 186 -14.10 16.58 -2.94
N CYS A 187 -13.61 15.54 -2.26
CA CYS A 187 -13.63 15.52 -0.81
C CYS A 187 -12.32 16.01 -0.20
N ARG A 188 -11.18 15.42 -0.59
CA ARG A 188 -9.89 15.76 0.03
C ARG A 188 -9.34 17.08 -0.49
N ARG A 189 -9.49 17.36 -1.79
CA ARG A 189 -9.02 18.61 -2.42
C ARG A 189 -10.07 19.72 -2.42
N ASN A 190 -11.31 19.42 -2.03
CA ASN A 190 -12.44 20.36 -2.00
C ASN A 190 -12.64 21.10 -3.34
N ASN A 191 -12.34 20.44 -4.46
CA ASN A 191 -12.45 21.02 -5.80
C ASN A 191 -13.58 20.34 -6.59
N LEU A 192 -14.81 20.78 -6.34
CA LEU A 192 -15.99 20.21 -6.98
C LEU A 192 -15.99 20.43 -8.50
N GLY A 193 -15.51 21.60 -8.97
CA GLY A 193 -15.43 21.90 -10.39
C GLY A 193 -14.52 20.93 -11.15
N GLU A 194 -13.33 20.67 -10.62
CA GLU A 194 -12.41 19.66 -11.19
C GLU A 194 -12.99 18.25 -11.08
N ALA A 195 -13.68 17.92 -9.97
CA ALA A 195 -14.32 16.61 -9.81
C ALA A 195 -15.38 16.34 -10.89
N PHE A 196 -16.26 17.31 -11.19
CA PHE A 196 -17.24 17.20 -12.28
C PHE A 196 -16.57 17.15 -13.66
N ALA A 197 -15.51 17.93 -13.87
CA ALA A 197 -14.74 17.89 -15.12
C ALA A 197 -14.12 16.51 -15.37
N LEU A 198 -13.47 15.92 -14.35
CA LEU A 198 -12.90 14.57 -14.42
C LEU A 198 -13.97 13.51 -14.66
N ARG A 199 -15.10 13.59 -13.95
CA ARG A 199 -16.24 12.69 -14.15
C ARG A 199 -16.73 12.72 -15.60
N HIS A 200 -16.89 13.92 -16.17
CA HIS A 200 -17.30 14.08 -17.56
C HIS A 200 -16.25 13.55 -18.55
N GLN A 201 -14.97 13.88 -18.32
CA GLN A 201 -13.85 13.46 -19.16
C GLN A 201 -13.77 11.93 -19.29
N TYR A 202 -13.89 11.21 -18.18
CA TYR A 202 -13.83 9.74 -18.14
C TYR A 202 -15.20 9.07 -18.33
N ARG A 203 -16.27 9.84 -18.55
CA ARG A 203 -17.65 9.34 -18.74
C ARG A 203 -18.09 8.39 -17.61
N LEU A 204 -17.70 8.69 -16.38
CA LEU A 204 -17.98 7.87 -15.22
C LEU A 204 -19.49 7.77 -14.97
N LYS A 205 -20.00 6.55 -14.91
CA LYS A 205 -21.41 6.22 -14.63
C LYS A 205 -21.51 5.44 -13.33
N ASP A 206 -21.37 6.14 -12.22
CA ASP A 206 -21.50 5.57 -10.88
C ASP A 206 -22.55 6.36 -10.09
N SER A 207 -23.64 5.70 -9.71
CA SER A 207 -24.75 6.32 -8.98
C SER A 207 -24.34 6.79 -7.59
N LYS A 208 -23.44 6.07 -6.91
CA LYS A 208 -22.94 6.45 -5.58
C LYS A 208 -22.09 7.70 -5.66
N VAL A 209 -21.17 7.75 -6.63
CA VAL A 209 -20.34 8.94 -6.84
C VAL A 209 -21.21 10.15 -7.20
N ASN A 210 -22.23 9.95 -8.04
CA ASN A 210 -23.18 11.03 -8.37
C ASN A 210 -23.91 11.55 -7.13
N ALA A 211 -24.42 10.65 -6.29
CA ALA A 211 -25.13 11.03 -5.08
C ALA A 211 -24.23 11.76 -4.08
N VAL A 212 -22.96 11.32 -3.95
CA VAL A 212 -21.99 12.02 -3.10
C VAL A 212 -21.66 13.41 -3.64
N LEU A 213 -21.44 13.55 -4.95
CA LEU A 213 -21.19 14.86 -5.55
C LEU A 213 -22.41 15.79 -5.37
N ASP A 214 -23.62 15.26 -5.55
CA ASP A 214 -24.86 16.02 -5.37
C ASP A 214 -25.07 16.48 -3.93
N ALA A 215 -24.82 15.59 -2.95
CA ALA A 215 -24.87 15.93 -1.54
C ALA A 215 -23.84 17.01 -1.18
N LEU A 216 -22.63 16.93 -1.74
CA LEU A 216 -21.59 17.94 -1.52
C LEU A 216 -21.92 19.28 -2.19
N THR A 217 -22.58 19.29 -3.35
CA THR A 217 -22.98 20.56 -4.00
C THR A 217 -24.09 21.29 -3.28
N HIS A 218 -24.98 20.56 -2.62
CA HIS A 218 -26.13 21.11 -1.89
C HIS A 218 -25.85 21.32 -0.39
N ASP A 219 -24.60 21.11 0.07
CA ASP A 219 -24.22 21.10 1.49
C ASP A 219 -25.11 20.16 2.35
N ASN A 220 -25.66 19.10 1.74
CA ASN A 220 -26.52 18.12 2.41
C ASN A 220 -25.68 17.08 3.15
N TYR A 221 -25.17 17.49 4.31
CA TYR A 221 -24.27 16.67 5.12
C TYR A 221 -24.96 15.42 5.72
N VAL A 222 -26.29 15.42 5.86
CA VAL A 222 -27.05 14.28 6.41
C VAL A 222 -27.07 13.13 5.40
N GLU A 223 -27.32 13.43 4.13
CA GLU A 223 -27.24 12.43 3.05
C GLU A 223 -25.81 11.94 2.87
N PHE A 224 -24.85 12.85 2.86
CA PHE A 224 -23.42 12.49 2.80
C PHE A 224 -23.02 11.52 3.92
N LYS A 225 -23.45 11.77 5.17
CA LYS A 225 -23.21 10.86 6.29
C LYS A 225 -23.92 9.52 6.15
N THR A 226 -25.07 9.49 5.50
CA THR A 226 -25.78 8.24 5.20
C THR A 226 -24.96 7.40 4.23
N PHE A 227 -24.38 8.00 3.20
CA PHE A 227 -23.46 7.29 2.28
C PHE A 227 -22.19 6.82 2.99
N GLU A 228 -21.63 7.64 3.89
CA GLU A 228 -20.50 7.26 4.74
C GLU A 228 -20.87 6.12 5.72
N ALA A 229 -22.13 6.03 6.15
CA ALA A 229 -22.63 4.96 7.02
C ALA A 229 -22.97 3.68 6.25
N GLU A 230 -23.41 3.79 5.00
CA GLU A 230 -23.63 2.67 4.09
C GLU A 230 -22.31 1.98 3.72
N GLY A 231 -21.23 2.73 3.47
CA GLY A 231 -19.88 2.17 3.34
C GLY A 231 -19.33 1.63 4.67
N ARG A 232 -19.71 2.23 5.81
CA ARG A 232 -19.38 1.77 7.17
C ARG A 232 -20.38 0.79 7.80
N ARG A 233 -21.22 0.07 7.06
CA ARG A 233 -22.04 -1.00 7.65
C ARG A 233 -21.20 -2.27 7.96
N ALA A 234 -20.06 -2.05 8.63
CA ALA A 234 -19.44 -2.86 9.66
C ALA A 234 -19.07 -1.87 10.81
N PRO A 235 -19.54 -2.08 12.05
CA PRO A 235 -19.84 -0.99 12.98
C PRO A 235 -18.61 -0.54 13.76
N SER A 236 -18.40 0.78 13.91
CA SER A 236 -18.12 1.33 15.24
C SER A 236 -18.40 2.82 15.30
N GLU A 237 -19.26 3.16 16.25
CA GLU A 237 -19.65 4.44 16.78
C GLU A 237 -18.45 5.29 17.26
N ALA A 238 -18.43 6.58 16.92
CA ALA A 238 -17.86 7.62 17.79
C ALA A 238 -18.28 9.03 17.30
N ALA A 239 -18.85 9.79 18.24
CA ALA A 239 -19.38 11.12 18.08
C ALA A 239 -18.31 12.21 17.95
N GLY A 240 -18.69 13.29 17.25
CA GLY A 240 -18.29 14.68 17.49
C GLY A 240 -16.81 15.04 17.43
N VAL A 241 -16.42 15.84 16.43
CA VAL A 241 -15.63 17.09 16.57
C VAL A 241 -15.29 17.67 15.17
N ARG A 242 -15.80 18.88 14.93
CA ARG A 242 -15.33 20.05 14.14
C ARG A 242 -14.46 19.86 12.87
N ARG A 243 -14.96 20.46 11.76
CA ARG A 243 -14.25 21.14 10.63
C ARG A 243 -13.08 20.46 9.91
N GLY A 244 -12.81 19.18 10.12
CA GLY A 244 -11.76 18.42 9.41
C GLY A 244 -12.24 17.22 8.57
N ALA A 245 -13.55 16.95 8.50
CA ALA A 245 -14.08 15.66 8.03
C ALA A 245 -14.00 15.40 6.51
N CYS A 246 -13.68 16.41 5.69
CA CYS A 246 -13.58 16.24 4.24
C CYS A 246 -12.37 15.41 3.78
N ALA A 247 -11.35 15.25 4.62
CA ALA A 247 -10.20 14.40 4.31
C ALA A 247 -10.48 12.89 4.38
N GLU A 248 -11.67 12.48 4.87
CA GLU A 248 -11.97 11.07 5.18
C GLU A 248 -12.97 10.39 4.23
N ALA A 249 -13.59 11.14 3.32
CA ALA A 249 -14.66 10.65 2.47
C ALA A 249 -14.28 9.54 1.46
N PRO A 250 -13.12 9.57 0.76
CA PRO A 250 -12.90 8.63 -0.35
C PRO A 250 -12.72 7.19 0.13
N VAL A 251 -12.44 6.98 1.41
CA VAL A 251 -12.26 5.63 2.01
C VAL A 251 -13.55 5.09 2.63
N LYS A 252 -14.51 5.97 2.95
CA LYS A 252 -15.72 5.59 3.69
C LYS A 252 -16.98 5.47 2.80
N VAL A 253 -16.89 5.91 1.55
CA VAL A 253 -17.93 5.77 0.51
C VAL A 253 -17.81 4.42 -0.24
N LEU A 254 -16.70 3.70 -0.03
CA LEU A 254 -16.38 2.40 -0.60
C LEU A 254 -16.74 1.27 0.37
#